data_AF-A0A4R1Z6V8-F1
#
_entry.id   AF-A0A4R1Z6V8-F1
#
_cell.length_a   1.000
_cell.length_b   1.000
_cell.length_c   1.000
_cell.angle_alpha   90.00
_cell.angle_beta   90.00
_cell.angle_gamma   90.00
#
_symmetry.space_group_name_H-M   'P 1'
#
loop_
_entity.id
_entity.type
_entity.pdbx_description
1 polymer ?
#
loop_
_entity_poly.entity_id
_entity_poly.type
_entity_poly.pdbx_seq_one_letter_code
_entity_poly.pdbx_strand_id
1 'polypeptide(L)'
;MIVRPDGTYESNSLFLNSNWYENETENYVVDETTEVGQTLSVKIVSLYPFYNLIIEQGVLVDVETRDPLPGEIVDPSPPPKTPEELRIEQLESDNLMLMEAFANLYEMILAGGDAV
;
A
#
# COMPACT_ATOMS: atom_id res chain seq x y z
N MET A 1 7.53 -12.52 -6.31
CA MET A 1 7.50 -11.94 -4.95
C MET A 1 8.60 -12.58 -4.11
N ILE A 2 9.22 -11.83 -3.19
CA ILE A 2 10.17 -12.34 -2.20
C ILE A 2 9.53 -12.28 -0.81
N VAL A 3 9.61 -13.36 -0.06
CA VAL A 3 9.15 -13.47 1.34
C VAL A 3 10.34 -13.75 2.23
N ARG A 4 10.51 -12.96 3.28
CA ARG A 4 11.59 -13.11 4.27
C ARG A 4 11.20 -14.12 5.37
N PRO A 5 12.18 -14.71 6.09
CA PRO A 5 11.91 -15.61 7.22
C PRO A 5 11.07 -15.00 8.35
N ASP A 6 11.06 -13.68 8.49
CA ASP A 6 10.27 -12.95 9.48
C ASP A 6 8.81 -12.72 9.05
N GLY A 7 8.42 -13.17 7.85
CA GLY A 7 7.07 -13.01 7.31
C GLY A 7 6.83 -11.65 6.64
N THR A 8 7.84 -10.78 6.51
CA THR A 8 7.73 -9.61 5.62
C THR A 8 7.90 -10.02 4.17
N TYR A 9 7.36 -9.24 3.23
CA TYR A 9 7.48 -9.55 1.82
C TYR A 9 7.71 -8.29 0.97
N GLU A 10 8.25 -8.51 -0.22
CA GLU A 10 8.42 -7.51 -1.26
C GLU A 10 7.91 -8.05 -2.60
N SER A 11 7.21 -7.21 -3.36
CA SER A 11 6.72 -7.53 -4.70
C SER A 11 7.39 -6.62 -5.74
N ASN A 12 7.76 -7.19 -6.89
CA ASN A 12 8.34 -6.44 -7.99
C ASN A 12 7.78 -6.94 -9.32
N SER A 13 7.22 -6.04 -10.13
CA SER A 13 6.59 -6.39 -11.41
C SER A 13 7.59 -6.78 -12.51
N LEU A 14 8.88 -6.46 -12.36
CA LEU A 14 9.93 -6.79 -13.31
C LEU A 14 10.58 -8.16 -13.04
N PHE A 15 10.48 -8.68 -11.82
CA PHE A 15 11.14 -9.91 -11.38
C PHE A 15 10.15 -10.82 -10.64
N LEU A 16 9.20 -11.39 -11.39
CA LEU A 16 8.07 -12.14 -10.82
C LEU A 16 8.45 -13.52 -10.24
N ASN A 17 9.63 -14.04 -10.56
CA ASN A 17 10.02 -15.43 -10.28
C ASN A 17 11.50 -15.58 -9.88
N SER A 18 12.17 -14.49 -9.53
CA SER A 18 13.60 -14.49 -9.25
C SER A 18 13.90 -13.81 -7.93
N ASN A 19 14.91 -14.30 -7.19
CA ASN A 19 15.48 -13.57 -6.08
C ASN A 19 16.37 -12.44 -6.65
N TRP A 20 15.95 -11.18 -6.48
CA TRP A 20 16.72 -10.01 -6.94
C TRP A 20 17.73 -9.50 -5.90
N TYR A 21 17.88 -10.17 -4.75
CA TYR A 21 18.93 -9.92 -3.79
C TYR A 21 20.06 -10.94 -3.97
N GLU A 22 21.15 -10.54 -4.63
CA GLU A 22 22.27 -11.42 -5.00
C GLU A 22 23.00 -12.06 -3.79
N ASN A 23 22.89 -11.46 -2.60
CA ASN A 23 23.63 -11.86 -1.41
C ASN A 23 22.75 -12.48 -0.31
N GLU A 24 21.43 -12.56 -0.50
CA GLU A 24 20.51 -13.08 0.53
C GLU A 24 20.01 -14.46 0.14
N THR A 25 20.47 -15.48 0.87
CA THR A 25 20.13 -16.89 0.59
C THR A 25 18.93 -17.41 1.38
N GLU A 26 18.43 -16.65 2.36
CA GLU A 26 17.36 -17.09 3.26
C GLU A 26 15.96 -16.67 2.79
N ASN A 27 15.87 -15.98 1.66
CA ASN A 27 14.62 -15.49 1.10
C ASN A 27 13.87 -16.59 0.33
N TYR A 28 12.56 -16.64 0.50
CA TYR A 28 11.67 -17.49 -0.29
C TYR A 28 11.18 -16.74 -1.52
N VAL A 29 11.31 -17.35 -2.69
CA VAL A 29 10.81 -16.79 -3.95
C VAL A 29 9.46 -17.42 -4.28
N VAL A 30 8.44 -16.58 -4.37
CA VAL A 30 7.12 -16.96 -4.90
C VAL A 30 7.10 -16.63 -6.39
N ASP A 31 6.98 -17.66 -7.22
CA ASP A 31 6.91 -17.55 -8.68
C ASP A 31 5.49 -17.14 -9.15
N GLU A 32 5.28 -15.84 -9.28
CA GLU A 32 4.01 -15.24 -9.70
C GLU A 32 3.69 -15.44 -11.20
N THR A 33 4.54 -16.15 -11.95
CA THR A 33 4.26 -16.56 -13.35
C THR A 33 3.43 -17.85 -13.41
N THR A 34 3.27 -18.54 -12.28
CA THR A 34 2.48 -19.77 -12.15
C THR A 34 1.16 -19.52 -11.43
N GLU A 35 0.13 -20.32 -11.72
CA GLU A 35 -1.18 -20.22 -11.05
C GLU A 35 -1.06 -20.46 -9.53
N VAL A 36 -0.20 -21.40 -9.14
CA VAL A 36 0.10 -21.70 -7.72
C VAL A 36 0.74 -20.50 -7.04
N GLY A 37 1.77 -19.90 -7.64
CA GLY A 37 2.44 -18.75 -7.06
C GLY A 37 1.60 -17.48 -7.05
N GLN A 38 0.73 -17.26 -8.05
CA GLN A 38 -0.26 -16.18 -8.02
C GLN A 38 -1.26 -16.36 -6.88
N THR A 39 -1.73 -17.58 -6.67
CA THR A 39 -2.65 -17.89 -5.56
C THR A 39 -1.96 -17.66 -4.21
N LEU A 40 -0.71 -18.10 -4.07
CA LEU A 40 0.09 -17.91 -2.88
C LEU A 40 0.40 -16.43 -2.60
N SER A 41 0.75 -15.65 -3.63
CA SER A 41 1.04 -14.23 -3.47
C SER A 41 -0.18 -13.43 -3.02
N VAL A 42 -1.36 -13.73 -3.58
CA VAL A 42 -2.63 -13.14 -3.12
C VAL A 42 -2.91 -13.50 -1.66
N LYS A 43 -2.69 -14.78 -1.29
CA LYS A 43 -2.90 -15.25 0.09
C LYS A 43 -1.99 -14.51 1.07
N ILE A 44 -0.70 -14.38 0.75
CA ILE A 44 0.29 -13.63 1.54
C ILE A 44 -0.16 -12.18 1.77
N VAL A 45 -0.52 -11.47 0.71
CA VAL A 45 -0.98 -10.08 0.79
C VAL A 45 -2.24 -9.95 1.66
N SER A 46 -3.17 -10.91 1.53
CA SER A 46 -4.44 -10.87 2.28
C SER A 46 -4.30 -11.18 3.77
N LEU A 47 -3.29 -11.96 4.16
CA LEU A 47 -3.05 -12.34 5.56
C LEU A 47 -2.01 -11.46 6.24
N TYR A 48 -1.24 -10.67 5.50
CA TYR A 48 -0.27 -9.75 6.08
C TYR A 48 -0.96 -8.74 7.02
N PRO A 49 -0.38 -8.45 8.21
CA PRO A 49 0.93 -8.88 8.70
C PRO A 49 0.93 -10.19 9.53
N PHE A 50 -0.21 -10.87 9.67
CA PHE A 50 -0.36 -11.97 10.62
C PHE A 50 -0.59 -13.32 9.93
N TYR A 51 0.51 -13.96 9.56
CA TYR A 51 0.51 -15.35 9.11
C TYR A 51 1.77 -16.11 9.53
N ASN A 52 1.71 -17.45 9.44
CA ASN A 52 2.87 -18.33 9.52
C ASN A 52 3.26 -18.84 8.13
N LEU A 53 4.56 -19.06 7.92
CA LEU A 53 5.10 -19.70 6.72
C LEU A 53 5.00 -21.22 6.82
N ILE A 54 4.47 -21.88 5.79
CA ILE A 54 4.48 -23.34 5.65
C ILE A 54 5.60 -23.70 4.67
N ILE A 55 6.69 -24.27 5.20
CA ILE A 55 7.91 -24.56 4.45
C ILE A 55 8.11 -26.07 4.37
N GLU A 56 8.27 -26.58 3.15
CA GLU A 56 8.59 -27.98 2.88
C GLU A 56 9.90 -28.07 2.11
N GLN A 57 10.85 -28.85 2.63
CA GLN A 57 12.16 -29.07 1.98
C GLN A 57 12.93 -27.76 1.66
N GLY A 58 12.73 -26.71 2.46
CA GLY A 58 13.35 -25.40 2.26
C GLY A 58 12.63 -24.49 1.26
N VAL A 59 11.46 -24.90 0.75
CA VAL A 59 10.63 -24.11 -0.17
C VAL A 59 9.37 -23.66 0.55
N LEU A 60 8.99 -22.40 0.40
CA LEU A 60 7.70 -21.88 0.86
C LEU A 60 6.59 -22.45 -0.04
N VAL A 61 5.74 -23.29 0.54
CA VAL A 61 4.65 -23.95 -0.20
C VAL A 61 3.28 -23.32 0.08
N ASP A 62 3.08 -22.75 1.27
CA ASP A 62 1.83 -22.09 1.64
C ASP A 62 2.04 -21.14 2.84
N VAL A 63 0.98 -20.42 3.23
CA VAL A 63 0.89 -19.63 4.46
C VAL A 63 -0.41 -19.92 5.19
N GLU A 64 -0.43 -19.78 6.51
CA GLU A 64 -1.66 -19.93 7.31
C GLU A 64 -1.90 -18.71 8.21
N THR A 65 -3.17 -18.42 8.47
CA THR A 65 -3.53 -17.32 9.37
C THR A 65 -3.01 -17.58 10.78
N ARG A 66 -2.54 -16.53 11.45
CA ARG A 66 -2.20 -16.57 12.88
C ARG A 66 -2.83 -15.37 13.58
N ASP A 67 -3.10 -15.53 14.86
CA ASP A 67 -3.49 -14.39 15.68
C ASP A 67 -2.29 -13.47 15.94
N PRO A 68 -2.52 -12.14 16.04
CA PRO A 68 -1.48 -11.21 16.46
C PRO A 68 -1.03 -11.53 17.90
N LEU A 69 0.28 -11.50 18.13
CA LEU A 69 0.86 -11.72 19.44
C LEU A 69 0.73 -10.46 20.31
N PRO A 70 0.60 -10.60 21.64
CA PRO A 70 0.55 -9.44 22.54
C PRO A 70 1.80 -8.56 22.36
N GLY A 71 1.60 -7.30 21.96
CA GLY A 71 2.67 -6.32 21.76
C GLY A 71 3.18 -6.18 20.31
N GLU A 72 2.67 -6.96 19.37
CA GLU A 72 2.89 -6.69 17.94
C GLU A 72 2.16 -5.41 17.53
N ILE A 73 2.88 -4.52 16.85
CA ILE A 73 2.31 -3.29 16.29
C ILE A 73 1.53 -3.71 15.04
N VAL A 74 0.20 -3.71 15.14
CA VAL A 74 -0.66 -3.72 13.95
C VAL A 74 -0.34 -2.43 13.22
N ASP A 75 0.15 -2.50 11.98
CA ASP A 75 0.36 -1.29 11.17
C ASP A 75 -0.95 -0.49 11.17
N PRO A 76 -0.97 0.72 11.76
CA PRO A 76 -2.18 1.52 11.85
C PRO A 76 -2.49 2.21 10.52
N SER A 77 -1.87 1.79 9.40
CA SER A 77 -2.16 2.26 8.04
C SER A 77 -3.64 2.60 7.94
N PRO A 78 -3.98 3.90 7.77
CA PRO A 78 -5.35 4.34 7.88
C PRO A 78 -6.18 3.54 6.89
N PRO A 79 -7.39 3.10 7.28
CA PRO A 79 -8.24 2.33 6.39
C PRO A 79 -8.36 3.06 5.05
N PRO A 80 -8.40 2.32 3.92
CA PRO A 80 -8.59 2.94 2.62
C PRO A 80 -9.80 3.87 2.66
N LYS A 81 -9.65 5.11 2.18
CA LYS A 81 -10.74 6.09 2.17
C LYS A 81 -11.94 5.51 1.43
N THR A 82 -13.11 5.62 2.04
CA THR A 82 -14.38 5.28 1.42
C THR A 82 -14.69 6.21 0.24
N PRO A 83 -15.59 5.82 -0.69
CA PRO A 83 -16.03 6.72 -1.76
C PRO A 83 -16.65 8.04 -1.26
N GLU A 84 -17.26 8.01 -0.07
CA GLU A 84 -17.81 9.20 0.58
C GLU A 84 -16.72 10.13 1.09
N GLU A 85 -15.68 9.60 1.73
CA GLU A 85 -14.52 10.38 2.18
C GLU A 85 -13.75 11.00 1.01
N LEU A 86 -13.57 10.25 -0.08
CA LEU A 86 -12.97 10.78 -1.32
C LEU A 86 -13.81 11.90 -1.92
N ARG A 87 -15.15 11.77 -1.88
CA ARG A 87 -16.06 12.81 -2.34
C ARG A 87 -15.98 14.06 -1.46
N ILE A 88 -15.88 13.90 -0.14
CA ILE A 88 -15.74 15.02 0.81
C ILE A 88 -14.43 15.77 0.54
N GLU A 89 -13.31 15.06 0.40
CA GLU A 89 -12.01 15.66 0.12
C GLU A 89 -12.01 16.44 -1.21
N GLN A 90 -12.67 15.91 -2.25
CA GLN A 90 -12.85 16.64 -3.50
C GLN A 90 -13.65 17.93 -3.30
N LEU A 91 -14.75 17.87 -2.54
CA LEU A 91 -15.58 19.05 -2.24
C LEU A 91 -14.82 20.10 -1.41
N GLU A 92 -13.97 19.67 -0.48
CA GLU A 92 -13.11 20.57 0.30
C GLU A 92 -12.07 21.25 -0.59
N SER A 93 -11.45 20.52 -1.52
CA SER A 93 -10.54 21.07 -2.52
C SER A 93 -11.23 22.09 -3.44
N ASP A 94 -12.42 21.76 -3.94
CA ASP A 94 -13.18 22.64 -4.83
C ASP A 94 -13.61 23.93 -4.11
N ASN A 95 -14.05 23.81 -2.85
CA ASN A 95 -14.39 24.96 -2.02
C ASN A 95 -13.17 25.86 -1.75
N LEU A 96 -11.99 25.28 -1.52
CA LEU A 96 -10.77 26.06 -1.33
C LEU A 96 -10.40 26.84 -2.59
N MET A 97 -10.42 26.19 -3.76
CA MET A 97 -10.18 26.86 -5.04
C MET A 97 -11.17 28.00 -5.29
N LEU A 98 -12.44 27.80 -4.94
CA LEU A 98 -13.45 28.84 -5.06
C LEU A 98 -13.15 30.04 -4.13
N MET A 99 -12.76 29.77 -2.89
CA MET A 99 -12.38 30.81 -1.92
C MET A 99 -11.15 31.60 -2.38
N GLU A 100 -10.14 30.91 -2.94
CA GLU A 100 -8.97 31.57 -3.53
C GLU A 100 -9.35 32.45 -4.73
N ALA A 101 -10.23 31.96 -5.61
CA ALA A 101 -10.73 32.74 -6.73
C ALA A 101 -11.48 34.00 -6.27
N PHE A 102 -12.31 33.89 -5.23
CA PHE A 102 -12.99 35.04 -4.63
C PHE A 102 -12.01 36.04 -4.00
N ALA A 103 -11.01 35.56 -3.28
CA ALA A 103 -9.98 36.42 -2.69
C ALA A 103 -9.21 37.19 -3.77
N ASN A 104 -8.79 36.52 -4.84
CA ASN A 104 -8.11 37.15 -5.97
C ASN A 104 -8.97 38.21 -6.67
N LEU A 105 -10.27 37.93 -6.85
CA LEU A 105 -11.21 38.90 -7.40
C LEU A 105 -11.35 40.14 -6.50
N TYR A 106 -11.42 39.94 -5.19
CA TYR A 106 -11.52 41.02 -4.22
C TYR A 106 -10.29 41.93 -4.26
N GLU A 107 -9.09 41.35 -4.28
CA GLU A 107 -7.84 42.10 -4.42
C GLU A 107 -7.78 42.88 -5.75
N MET A 108 -8.23 42.30 -6.86
CA MET A 108 -8.27 43.00 -8.15
C MET A 108 -9.22 44.20 -8.14
N ILE A 109 -10.38 44.08 -7.48
CA ILE A 109 -11.35 45.17 -7.34
C ILE A 109 -10.77 46.30 -6.47
N LEU A 110 -10.13 45.96 -5.35
CA LEU A 110 -9.48 46.94 -4.49
C LEU A 110 -8.32 47.66 -5.20
N ALA A 111 -7.48 46.93 -5.93
CA ALA A 111 -6.38 47.52 -6.70
C ALA A 111 -6.83 48.38 -7.89
N GLY A 112 -8.03 48.13 -8.45
CA GLY A 112 -8.64 48.93 -9.50
C GLY A 112 -9.40 50.17 -9.02
N GLY A 113 -9.61 50.32 -7.70
CA GLY A 113 -10.40 51.39 -7.09
C GLY A 113 -9.68 52.73 -6.86
N ASP A 114 -8.35 52.78 -7.00
CA ASP A 114 -7.53 53.99 -6.80
C ASP A 114 -7.43 54.90 -8.05
N ALA A 115 -8.26 54.64 -9.08
CA ALA A 115 -8.26 55.40 -10.33
C ALA A 115 -9.62 56.06 -10.62
N VAL A 116 -10.17 56.85 -9.69
CA VAL A 116 -11.22 57.86 -9.96
C VAL A 116 -11.01 59.10 -9.11
#